data_AF-A0A968UM29-F1
#
_entry.id   AF-A0A968UM29-F1
#
_cell.length_a   1.000
_cell.length_b   1.000
_cell.length_c   1.000
_cell.angle_alpha   90.00
_cell.angle_beta   90.00
_cell.angle_gamma   90.00
#
_symmetry.space_group_name_H-M   'P 1'
#
loop_
_entity.id
_entity.type
_entity.pdbx_description
1 polymer ?
#
loop_
_entity_poly.entity_id
_entity_poly.type
_entity_poly.pdbx_seq_one_letter_code
_entity_poly.pdbx_strand_id
1 'polypeptide(L)' 'MARITIEDCLQRMEKPNRFLLVHMVANRVRQLREGSEYLVSSPKNEDIVVALREIAAGKIALKKSKDKH' A
#
# COMPACT_ATOMS: atom_id res chain seq x y z
N MET A 1 -10.60 -16.15 0.97
CA MET A 1 -10.00 -14.85 0.60
C MET A 1 -10.40 -13.83 1.66
N ALA A 2 -9.48 -13.32 2.46
CA ALA A 2 -9.81 -12.21 3.35
C ALA A 2 -10.11 -10.98 2.48
N ARG A 3 -11.39 -10.58 2.46
CA ARG A 3 -11.93 -9.48 1.66
C ARG A 3 -11.38 -8.18 2.21
N ILE A 4 -10.39 -7.60 1.53
CA ILE A 4 -9.91 -6.26 1.86
C ILE A 4 -10.71 -5.25 1.04
N THR A 5 -11.16 -4.17 1.69
CA THR A 5 -11.93 -3.14 1.00
C THR A 5 -11.06 -1.93 0.70
N ILE A 6 -11.48 -1.13 -0.29
CA ILE A 6 -10.84 0.15 -0.59
C ILE A 6 -11.03 1.12 0.59
N GLU A 7 -12.12 0.98 1.34
CA GLU A 7 -12.43 1.80 2.51
C GLU A 7 -11.41 1.60 3.63
N ASP A 8 -11.01 0.35 3.92
CA ASP A 8 -9.93 0.03 4.86
C ASP A 8 -8.61 0.73 4.49
N CYS A 9 -8.31 0.80 3.20
CA CYS A 9 -7.10 1.44 2.70
C CYS A 9 -7.17 2.97 2.84
N LEU A 10 -8.34 3.56 2.53
CA LEU A 10 -8.56 5.00 2.60
C LEU A 10 -8.59 5.52 4.04
N GLN A 11 -9.10 4.72 5.00
CA GLN A 11 -9.10 5.07 6.43
C GLN A 11 -7.69 5.25 7.00
N ARG A 12 -6.69 4.58 6.42
CA ARG A 12 -5.28 4.72 6.83
C ARG A 12 -4.58 5.95 6.27
N MET A 13 -5.17 6.61 5.28
CA MET A 13 -4.60 7.79 4.65
C MET A 13 -5.06 9.04 5.39
N GLU A 14 -4.16 10.01 5.59
CA GLU A 14 -4.50 11.30 6.22
C GLU A 14 -5.62 12.04 5.49
N LYS A 15 -5.75 11.83 4.18
CA LYS A 15 -6.86 12.32 3.37
C LYS A 15 -7.35 11.18 2.47
N PRO A 16 -8.67 10.90 2.42
CA PRO A 16 -9.21 9.87 1.55
C PRO A 16 -9.06 10.30 0.09
N ASN A 17 -8.01 9.81 -0.58
CA ASN A 17 -7.73 10.09 -1.98
C ASN A 17 -7.44 8.80 -2.73
N ARG A 18 -8.38 8.41 -3.59
CA ARG A 18 -8.30 7.18 -4.39
C ARG A 18 -7.20 7.24 -5.45
N PHE A 19 -6.95 8.39 -6.06
CA PHE A 19 -5.86 8.54 -7.03
C PHE A 19 -4.51 8.31 -6.35
N LEU A 20 -4.33 8.93 -5.18
CA LEU A 20 -3.12 8.77 -4.40
C LEU A 20 -2.94 7.31 -3.92
N LEU A 21 -4.03 6.65 -3.53
CA LEU A 21 -4.03 5.21 -3.22
C LEU A 21 -3.53 4.38 -4.40
N VAL A 22 -4.05 4.62 -5.61
CA VAL A 22 -3.63 3.90 -6.83
C VAL A 22 -2.13 4.12 -7.09
N HIS A 23 -1.64 5.35 -6.99
CA HIS A 23 -0.21 5.64 -7.16
C HIS A 23 0.67 4.95 -6.12
N MET A 24 0.26 4.92 -4.85
CA MET A 24 0.99 4.21 -3.79
C MET A 24 1.05 2.71 -4.07
N VAL A 25 -0.08 2.10 -4.43
CA VAL A 25 -0.17 0.67 -4.73
C VAL A 25 0.72 0.34 -5.93
N ALA A 26 0.63 1.11 -7.02
CA ALA A 26 1.45 0.90 -8.21
C ALA A 26 2.95 0.96 -7.91
N ASN A 27 3.38 1.97 -7.14
CA ASN A 27 4.78 2.10 -6.72
C ASN A 27 5.21 0.92 -5.83
N ARG A 28 4.36 0.48 -4.89
CA ARG A 28 4.69 -0.63 -4.01
C ARG A 28 4.75 -1.97 -4.75
N VAL A 29 3.81 -2.22 -5.66
CA VAL A 29 3.81 -3.40 -6.53
C VAL A 29 5.09 -3.47 -7.36
N ARG A 30 5.56 -2.32 -7.89
CA ARG A 30 6.83 -2.25 -8.60
C ARG A 30 8.00 -2.68 -7.71
N GLN A 31 8.07 -2.19 -6.47
CA GLN A 31 9.12 -2.59 -5.53
C GLN A 31 9.09 -4.09 -5.22
N LEU A 32 7.90 -4.67 -5.03
CA LEU A 32 7.74 -6.11 -4.80
C LEU A 32 8.24 -6.92 -6.00
N ARG A 33 7.95 -6.47 -7.22
CA ARG A 33 8.46 -7.06 -8.46
C ARG A 33 9.96 -6.89 -8.66
N GLU A 34 10.55 -5.82 -8.11
CA GLU A 34 11.99 -5.59 -8.07
C GLU A 34 12.69 -6.45 -7.00
N GLY A 35 11.96 -7.28 -6.25
CA GLY A 35 12.50 -8.21 -5.25
C GLY A 35 12.46 -7.68 -3.82
N SER A 36 11.71 -6.60 -3.56
CA SER A 36 11.48 -6.11 -2.18
C SER A 36 10.74 -7.13 -1.34
N GLU A 37 11.12 -7.26 -0.07
CA GLU A 37 10.45 -8.15 0.87
C GLU A 37 9.01 -7.71 1.16
N TYR A 38 8.15 -8.72 1.36
CA TYR A 38 6.78 -8.54 1.80
C TYR A 38 6.75 -8.21 3.29
N LEU A 39 6.11 -7.09 3.65
CA LEU A 39 5.94 -6.66 5.05
C LEU A 39 4.74 -7.34 5.72
N VAL A 40 3.88 -7.98 4.92
CA VAL A 40 2.71 -8.73 5.39
C VAL A 40 2.71 -10.11 4.73
N SER A 41 2.65 -11.15 5.55
CA SER A 41 2.58 -12.53 5.06
C SER A 41 1.29 -12.75 4.27
N SER A 42 1.44 -13.21 3.03
CA SER A 42 0.33 -13.48 2.12
C SER A 42 0.69 -14.68 1.23
N PRO A 43 0.50 -15.91 1.70
CA PRO A 43 1.07 -17.10 1.06
C PRO A 43 0.50 -17.44 -0.33
N LYS A 44 -0.52 -16.73 -0.83
CA LYS A 44 -1.17 -17.00 -2.14
C LYS A 44 -1.81 -15.78 -2.82
N ASN A 45 -1.40 -14.56 -2.51
CA ASN A 45 -2.05 -13.36 -3.07
C ASN A 45 -1.15 -12.71 -4.13
N GLU A 46 -1.76 -12.11 -5.16
CA GLU A 46 -1.03 -11.28 -6.14
C GLU A 46 -0.38 -10.07 -5.45
N ASP A 47 0.74 -9.58 -5.99
CA ASP A 47 1.51 -8.43 -5.48
C ASP A 47 0.61 -7.23 -5.15
N ILE A 48 -0.41 -6.99 -5.99
CA ILE A 48 -1.39 -5.91 -5.84
C ILE A 48 -2.18 -6.04 -4.53
N VAL A 49 -2.62 -7.26 -4.22
CA VAL A 49 -3.37 -7.55 -3.00
C VAL A 49 -2.47 -7.46 -1.78
N VAL A 50 -1.19 -7.85 -1.90
CA VAL A 50 -0.22 -7.69 -0.80
C VAL A 50 0.05 -6.21 -0.54
N ALA A 51 0.27 -5.40 -1.58
CA ALA A 51 0.47 -3.96 -1.44
C ALA A 51 -0.72 -3.26 -0.77
N LEU A 52 -1.96 -3.60 -1.16
CA LEU A 52 -3.17 -3.08 -0.52
C LEU A 52 -3.26 -3.50 0.96
N ARG A 53 -2.87 -4.74 1.30
CA ARG A 53 -2.80 -5.21 2.69
C ARG A 53 -1.76 -4.45 3.50
N GLU A 54 -0.60 -4.19 2.93
CA GLU A 54 0.46 -3.43 3.60
C GLU A 54 0.01 -1.99 3.88
N ILE A 55 -0.72 -1.37 2.95
CA ILE A 55 -1.30 -0.03 3.13
C ILE A 55 -2.40 -0.05 4.20
N ALA A 56 -3.34 -0.99 4.14
CA ALA A 56 -4.40 -1.15 5.15
C ALA A 56 -3.86 -1.48 6.55
N ALA A 57 -2.73 -2.20 6.62
CA ALA A 57 -2.02 -2.47 7.87
C ALA A 57 -1.20 -1.26 8.37
N GLY A 58 -1.10 -0.18 7.59
CA GLY A 58 -0.29 1.00 7.91
C GLY A 58 1.22 0.74 7.88
N LYS A 59 1.67 -0.33 7.19
CA LYS A 59 3.09 -0.65 7.01
C LYS A 59 3.73 0.17 5.91
N ILE A 60 2.93 0.61 4.93
CA ILE A 60 3.32 1.52 3.86
C ILE A 60 2.57 2.83 4.05
N ALA A 61 3.31 3.92 4.23
CA ALA A 61 2.78 5.27 4.31
C ALA A 61 3.57 6.19 3.39
N LEU A 62 2.91 7.22 2.85
CA LEU A 62 3.60 8.28 2.13
C LEU A 62 4.53 8.97 3.10
N LYS A 63 5.83 8.82 2.86
CA LYS A 63 6.81 9.68 3.49
C LYS A 63 6.50 11.09 2.99
N LYS A 64 5.94 11.95 3.84
CA LYS A 64 5.94 13.39 3.59
C LYS A 64 7.42 13.72 3.40
N SER A 65 7.82 13.97 2.16
CA SER A 65 9.10 14.60 1.91
C SER A 65 9.01 15.90 2.70
N LYS A 66 9.78 16.00 3.79
CA LYS A 66 10.01 17.29 4.42
C LYS A 66 10.72 18.08 3.35
N ASP A 67 9.95 18.91 2.65
CA ASP A 67 10.45 20.01 1.87
C ASP A 67 11.41 20.78 2.79
N LYS A 68 12.71 20.59 2.57
CA LYS A 68 13.73 21.39 3.23
C LYS A 68 13.64 22.75 2.56
N HIS A 69 13.23 23.71 3.39
CA HIS A 69 13.25 25.16 3.19
C HIS A 69 14.44 25.66 2.37
#